data_AF-A0A9D4KL08-F1
#
_entry.id   AF-A0A9D4KL08-F1
#
_cell.length_a   1.000
_cell.length_b   1.000
_cell.length_c   1.000
_cell.angle_alpha   90.00
_cell.angle_beta   90.00
_cell.angle_gamma   90.00
#
_symmetry.space_group_name_H-M   'P 1'
#
loop_
_entity.id
_entity.type
_entity.pdbx_description
1 polymer ?
#
loop_
_entity_poly.entity_id
_entity_poly.type
_entity_poly.pdbx_seq_one_letter_code
_entity_poly.pdbx_strand_id
1 'polypeptide(L)'
;MNKKELSAVRNVTPVILDNLDVKHIIPYLIQNGLVSQSTTEELLELNETRRSKCKRFLNYILSVDSKCTFEDLLSALRFKNVHSFIADQLQHAFETTVDIITDKPEQNEGVHSTTLIDEKRCNEMLTKNVPRIPISSRKSLCAVSVMLKRLSHNAEFDKLHEIANTIKRAYYTNRMKNNVQVTGKMCLADMHFVSLEALLSLRREKYIDSEDPSDFFKEMIELIPFTKDPKISSMVYLARRGSALAMDTQNAHALDDGLSYLQFAKEHAEDILPGKDTGMVYYIETNLLFEKYETNPSNEMKSKLLNTIQIAISQFAEESEDVQRDFKRQLMIKMAYCYLGLGLFGKRIDNVAVEGCDITKAKNVIDFIETEIWHGIEKRRQMLFFHVKAEYYRQIDNVAQSRMYARKANRLAEKYNWTKELPNISSLLNRLGSHAKQTEATEGDIYKMLEDVISGEISNKISVQTNTDNK
;
A
#
# COMPACT_ATOMS: atom_id res chain seq x y z
N MET A 1 -19.16 -33.77 14.62
CA MET A 1 -19.80 -33.07 13.48
C MET A 1 -20.03 -34.03 12.32
N ASN A 2 -21.15 -33.92 11.60
CA ASN A 2 -21.45 -34.72 10.40
C ASN A 2 -20.67 -34.21 9.16
N LYS A 3 -20.73 -34.93 8.03
CA LYS A 3 -19.97 -34.57 6.80
C LYS A 3 -20.32 -33.19 6.26
N LYS A 4 -21.59 -32.79 6.33
CA LYS A 4 -22.09 -31.50 5.85
C LYS A 4 -21.60 -30.36 6.73
N GLU A 5 -21.66 -30.53 8.05
CA GLU A 5 -21.10 -29.59 9.03
C GLU A 5 -19.57 -29.42 8.84
N LEU A 6 -18.83 -30.52 8.69
CA LEU A 6 -17.39 -30.48 8.44
C LEU A 6 -17.06 -29.76 7.13
N SER A 7 -17.86 -29.97 6.08
CA SER A 7 -17.72 -29.26 4.80
C SER A 7 -17.98 -27.77 4.95
N ALA A 8 -19.02 -27.38 5.69
CA ALA A 8 -19.32 -25.98 6.00
C ALA A 8 -18.17 -25.31 6.76
N VAL A 9 -17.64 -25.96 7.80
CA VAL A 9 -16.49 -25.43 8.56
C VAL A 9 -15.26 -25.31 7.66
N ARG A 10 -15.00 -26.27 6.77
CA ARG A 10 -13.88 -26.20 5.81
C ARG A 10 -14.02 -25.03 4.84
N ASN A 11 -15.22 -24.77 4.34
CA ASN A 11 -15.49 -23.65 3.43
C ASN A 11 -15.24 -22.29 4.10
N VAL A 12 -15.52 -22.17 5.40
CA VAL A 12 -15.34 -20.92 6.17
C VAL A 12 -14.00 -20.89 6.93
N THR A 13 -13.20 -21.97 6.86
CA THR A 13 -11.89 -22.07 7.54
C THR A 13 -10.96 -20.90 7.24
N PRO A 14 -10.81 -20.40 5.99
CA PRO A 14 -10.00 -19.23 5.72
C PRO A 14 -10.46 -17.99 6.50
N VAL A 15 -11.78 -17.76 6.56
CA VAL A 15 -12.40 -16.64 7.29
C VAL A 15 -12.20 -16.80 8.79
N ILE A 16 -12.36 -18.01 9.33
CA ILE A 16 -12.10 -18.31 10.75
C ILE A 16 -10.63 -18.02 11.08
N LEU A 17 -9.69 -18.56 10.30
CA LEU A 17 -8.25 -18.34 10.53
C LEU A 17 -7.87 -16.85 10.45
N ASP A 18 -8.49 -16.12 9.53
CA ASP A 18 -8.16 -14.71 9.28
C ASP A 18 -8.81 -13.76 10.29
N ASN A 19 -9.89 -14.13 10.97
CA ASN A 19 -10.67 -13.18 11.79
C ASN A 19 -11.02 -13.62 13.22
N LEU A 20 -10.93 -14.91 13.56
CA LEU A 20 -11.24 -15.38 14.91
C LEU A 20 -10.11 -15.02 15.89
N ASP A 21 -10.43 -14.56 17.09
CA ASP A 21 -9.49 -14.56 18.22
C ASP A 21 -9.99 -15.56 19.27
N VAL A 22 -9.27 -16.68 19.41
CA VAL A 22 -9.68 -17.82 20.23
C VAL A 22 -9.92 -17.42 21.70
N LYS A 23 -9.23 -16.37 22.18
CA LYS A 23 -9.40 -15.87 23.56
C LYS A 23 -10.82 -15.39 23.85
N HIS A 24 -11.57 -14.94 22.83
CA HIS A 24 -12.93 -14.43 23.00
C HIS A 24 -13.98 -15.53 23.11
N ILE A 25 -13.70 -16.71 22.55
CA ILE A 25 -14.62 -17.85 22.54
C ILE A 25 -14.35 -18.86 23.66
N ILE A 26 -13.11 -18.92 24.17
CA ILE A 26 -12.70 -19.83 25.24
C ILE A 26 -13.56 -19.75 26.50
N PRO A 27 -13.96 -18.56 27.01
CA PRO A 27 -14.82 -18.49 28.19
C PRO A 27 -16.14 -19.25 28.02
N TYR A 28 -16.74 -19.18 26.82
CA TYR A 28 -17.95 -19.95 26.49
C TYR A 28 -17.68 -21.45 26.48
N LEU A 29 -16.56 -21.87 25.87
CA LEU A 29 -16.20 -23.28 25.78
C LEU A 29 -15.94 -23.91 27.16
N ILE A 30 -15.32 -23.17 28.09
CA ILE A 30 -15.11 -23.61 29.47
C ILE A 30 -16.44 -23.68 30.21
N GLN A 31 -17.26 -22.62 30.11
CA GLN A 31 -18.56 -22.54 30.80
C GLN A 31 -19.48 -23.71 30.43
N ASN A 32 -19.42 -24.19 29.19
CA ASN A 32 -20.24 -25.30 28.70
C ASN A 32 -19.53 -26.67 28.78
N GLY A 33 -18.36 -26.76 29.41
CA GLY A 33 -17.63 -28.02 29.60
C GLY A 33 -17.11 -28.65 28.30
N LEU A 34 -16.95 -27.86 27.24
CA LEU A 34 -16.49 -28.30 25.91
C LEU A 34 -14.96 -28.38 25.82
N VAL A 35 -14.27 -27.62 26.67
CA VAL A 35 -12.80 -27.66 26.83
C VAL A 35 -12.44 -27.72 28.31
N SER A 36 -11.35 -28.40 28.62
CA SER A 36 -10.77 -28.43 29.97
C SER A 36 -9.84 -27.23 30.19
N GLN A 37 -9.48 -26.97 31.45
CA GLN A 37 -8.54 -25.91 31.80
C GLN A 37 -7.14 -26.17 31.22
N SER A 38 -6.67 -27.43 31.21
CA SER A 38 -5.37 -27.79 30.61
C SER A 38 -5.36 -27.61 29.09
N THR A 39 -6.44 -28.00 28.40
CA THR A 39 -6.61 -27.75 26.96
C THR A 39 -6.64 -26.26 26.63
N THR A 40 -7.17 -25.44 27.52
CA THR A 40 -7.22 -23.98 27.34
C THR A 40 -5.83 -23.36 27.33
N GLU A 41 -4.95 -23.82 28.23
CA GLU A 41 -3.56 -23.36 28.30
C GLU A 41 -2.80 -23.72 27.01
N GLU A 42 -2.99 -24.95 26.50
CA GLU A 42 -2.43 -25.38 25.22
C GLU A 42 -2.97 -24.57 24.02
N LEU A 43 -4.24 -24.16 24.04
CA LEU A 43 -4.84 -23.34 22.97
C LEU A 43 -4.39 -21.87 23.01
N LEU A 44 -3.92 -21.38 24.16
CA LEU A 44 -3.59 -19.97 24.39
C LEU A 44 -2.10 -19.66 24.50
N GLU A 45 -1.21 -20.63 24.30
CA GLU A 45 0.25 -20.50 24.37
C GLU A 45 0.76 -19.09 23.99
N LEU A 46 1.42 -18.42 24.94
CA LEU A 46 1.66 -16.97 24.89
C LEU A 46 2.54 -16.51 23.72
N ASN A 47 3.31 -17.42 23.10
CA ASN A 47 4.29 -17.10 22.06
C ASN A 47 3.82 -17.40 20.62
N GLU A 48 2.61 -17.94 20.42
CA GLU A 48 2.09 -18.23 19.09
C GLU A 48 1.29 -17.09 18.47
N THR A 49 1.31 -17.00 17.14
CA THR A 49 0.46 -16.05 16.39
C THR A 49 -1.02 -16.41 16.52
N ARG A 50 -1.92 -15.41 16.45
CA ARG A 50 -3.39 -15.63 16.48
C ARG A 50 -3.86 -16.70 15.49
N ARG A 51 -3.30 -16.68 14.27
CA ARG A 51 -3.62 -17.67 13.22
C ARG A 51 -3.23 -19.09 13.63
N SER A 52 -2.08 -19.26 14.27
CA SER A 52 -1.61 -20.57 14.76
C SER A 52 -2.52 -21.08 15.87
N LYS A 53 -2.90 -20.21 16.82
CA LYS A 53 -3.91 -20.50 17.85
C LYS A 53 -5.25 -20.92 17.26
N CYS A 54 -5.73 -20.19 16.24
CA CYS A 54 -6.96 -20.55 15.53
C CYS A 54 -6.86 -21.90 14.81
N LYS A 55 -5.72 -22.20 14.19
CA LYS A 55 -5.50 -23.49 13.53
C LYS A 55 -5.50 -24.64 14.53
N ARG A 56 -4.86 -24.44 15.69
CA ARG A 56 -4.85 -25.40 16.81
C ARG A 56 -6.26 -25.61 17.36
N PHE A 57 -7.00 -24.52 17.57
CA PHE A 57 -8.41 -24.55 17.95
C PHE A 57 -9.28 -25.31 16.94
N LEU A 58 -9.15 -25.02 15.65
CA LEU A 58 -9.88 -25.72 14.58
C LEU A 58 -9.55 -27.22 14.56
N ASN A 59 -8.27 -27.58 14.69
CA ASN A 59 -7.86 -28.99 14.78
C ASN A 59 -8.48 -29.68 16.00
N TYR A 60 -8.57 -28.99 17.14
CA TYR A 60 -9.19 -29.52 18.34
C TYR A 60 -10.70 -29.74 18.15
N ILE A 61 -11.45 -28.75 17.66
CA ILE A 61 -12.92 -28.87 17.51
C ILE A 61 -13.34 -29.81 16.37
N LEU A 62 -12.47 -30.01 15.37
CA LEU A 62 -12.70 -30.91 14.25
C LEU A 62 -12.15 -32.32 14.50
N SER A 63 -11.49 -32.54 15.64
CA SER A 63 -11.02 -33.87 16.03
C SER A 63 -12.19 -34.80 16.32
N VAL A 64 -11.99 -36.11 16.09
CA VAL A 64 -13.02 -37.14 16.33
C VAL A 64 -13.39 -37.22 17.81
N ASP A 65 -12.45 -36.88 18.69
CA ASP A 65 -12.62 -36.92 20.16
C ASP A 65 -13.20 -35.61 20.73
N SER A 66 -13.51 -34.63 19.88
CA SER A 66 -14.07 -33.36 20.34
C SER A 66 -15.50 -33.52 20.83
N LYS A 67 -15.79 -32.92 21.99
CA LYS A 67 -17.17 -32.76 22.50
C LYS A 67 -17.93 -31.60 21.85
N CYS A 68 -17.26 -30.80 21.02
CA CYS A 68 -17.85 -29.60 20.40
C CYS A 68 -18.73 -29.98 19.21
N THR A 69 -20.03 -29.69 19.29
CA THR A 69 -20.96 -29.83 18.17
C THR A 69 -20.90 -28.61 17.24
N PHE A 70 -21.55 -28.70 16.07
CA PHE A 70 -21.67 -27.57 15.16
C PHE A 70 -22.44 -26.39 15.78
N GLU A 71 -23.52 -26.68 16.51
CA GLU A 71 -24.30 -25.66 17.22
C GLU A 71 -23.52 -25.03 18.38
N ASP A 72 -22.68 -25.80 19.07
CA ASP A 72 -21.79 -25.28 20.10
C ASP A 72 -20.79 -24.29 19.51
N LEU A 73 -20.23 -24.60 18.33
CA LEU A 73 -19.33 -23.70 17.62
C LEU A 73 -20.04 -22.41 17.20
N LEU A 74 -21.25 -22.50 16.64
CA LEU A 74 -22.04 -21.32 16.28
C LEU A 74 -22.36 -20.44 17.50
N SER A 75 -22.76 -21.08 18.60
CA SER A 75 -23.07 -20.40 19.85
C SER A 75 -21.82 -19.76 20.47
N ALA A 76 -20.67 -20.43 20.40
CA ALA A 76 -19.39 -19.88 20.82
C ALA A 76 -18.98 -18.66 19.98
N LEU A 77 -19.17 -18.69 18.66
CA LEU A 77 -18.87 -17.57 17.77
C LEU A 77 -19.82 -16.38 17.99
N ARG A 78 -21.07 -16.64 18.35
CA ARG A 78 -22.06 -15.60 18.70
C ARG A 78 -21.88 -15.06 20.12
N PHE A 79 -21.08 -15.73 20.95
CA PHE A 79 -20.83 -15.31 22.33
C PHE A 79 -20.24 -13.89 22.36
N LYS A 80 -20.88 -13.00 23.14
CA LYS A 80 -20.55 -11.57 23.23
C LYS A 80 -20.60 -10.80 21.90
N ASN A 81 -21.20 -11.37 20.85
CA ASN A 81 -21.42 -10.76 19.54
C ASN A 81 -20.15 -10.29 18.80
N VAL A 82 -18.95 -10.75 19.20
CA VAL A 82 -17.68 -10.31 18.60
C VAL A 82 -17.42 -11.00 17.25
N HIS A 83 -17.84 -12.25 17.11
CA HIS A 83 -17.60 -13.08 15.93
C HIS A 83 -18.90 -13.59 15.30
N SER A 84 -20.03 -12.89 15.51
CA SER A 84 -21.34 -13.25 14.96
C SER A 84 -21.34 -13.34 13.44
N PHE A 85 -20.62 -12.47 12.75
CA PHE A 85 -20.47 -12.53 11.29
C PHE A 85 -19.80 -13.84 10.80
N ILE A 86 -18.91 -14.44 11.59
CA ILE A 86 -18.30 -15.74 11.28
C ILE A 86 -19.36 -16.83 11.45
N ALA A 87 -20.16 -16.75 12.51
CA ALA A 87 -21.27 -17.68 12.74
C ALA A 87 -22.30 -17.61 11.59
N ASP A 88 -22.63 -16.42 11.11
CA ASP A 88 -23.62 -16.24 10.04
C ASP A 88 -23.08 -16.76 8.70
N GLN A 89 -21.80 -16.56 8.40
CA GLN A 89 -21.15 -17.16 7.24
C GLN A 89 -21.09 -18.70 7.35
N LEU A 90 -20.82 -19.22 8.55
CA LEU A 90 -20.78 -20.65 8.81
C LEU A 90 -22.15 -21.30 8.67
N GLN A 91 -23.18 -20.64 9.20
CA GLN A 91 -24.58 -21.04 9.06
C GLN A 91 -25.01 -21.04 7.58
N HIS A 92 -24.73 -19.96 6.86
CA HIS A 92 -25.01 -19.89 5.42
C HIS A 92 -24.26 -20.96 4.62
N ALA A 93 -22.99 -21.22 4.94
CA ALA A 93 -22.22 -22.29 4.32
C ALA A 93 -22.83 -23.66 4.59
N PHE A 94 -23.36 -23.90 5.79
CA PHE A 94 -24.06 -25.13 6.14
C PHE A 94 -25.37 -25.29 5.37
N GLU A 95 -26.19 -24.23 5.28
CA GLU A 95 -27.46 -24.23 4.55
C GLU A 95 -27.28 -24.44 3.04
N THR A 96 -26.21 -23.87 2.48
CA THR A 96 -25.87 -23.99 1.04
C THR A 96 -25.09 -25.24 0.69
N THR A 97 -24.59 -25.99 1.68
CA THR A 97 -23.95 -27.29 1.44
C THR A 97 -25.03 -28.33 1.13
N VAL A 98 -25.13 -28.72 -0.14
CA VAL A 98 -26.02 -29.77 -0.61
C VAL A 98 -25.65 -31.09 0.07
N ASP A 99 -26.65 -31.84 0.55
CA ASP A 99 -26.47 -33.15 1.17
C ASP A 99 -25.90 -34.15 0.15
N ILE A 100 -24.58 -34.34 0.16
CA ILE A 100 -23.92 -35.42 -0.59
C ILE A 100 -24.08 -36.70 0.23
N ILE A 101 -25.19 -37.41 0.04
CA ILE A 101 -25.39 -38.78 0.55
C ILE A 101 -25.71 -39.71 -0.62
N THR A 102 -24.78 -40.67 -0.86
CA THR A 102 -24.86 -41.94 -1.64
C THR A 102 -25.19 -41.81 -3.14
N ASP A 103 -24.51 -42.39 -4.12
CA ASP A 103 -23.84 -43.70 -4.22
C ASP A 103 -22.79 -43.68 -5.37
N LYS A 104 -22.11 -44.82 -5.57
CA LYS A 104 -21.00 -45.12 -6.51
C LYS A 104 -21.09 -44.61 -7.98
N PRO A 105 -19.96 -44.59 -8.72
CA PRO A 105 -19.73 -43.73 -9.86
C PRO A 105 -20.14 -44.37 -11.19
N GLU A 106 -21.00 -43.71 -11.96
CA GLU A 106 -21.08 -43.89 -13.41
C GLU A 106 -21.24 -42.54 -14.11
N GLN A 107 -20.61 -42.49 -15.28
CA GLN A 107 -20.37 -41.33 -16.11
C GLN A 107 -21.69 -40.68 -16.55
N ASN A 108 -21.86 -39.38 -16.28
CA ASN A 108 -22.30 -38.43 -17.29
C ASN A 108 -22.12 -36.98 -16.83
N GLU A 109 -21.77 -36.17 -17.81
CA GLU A 109 -21.36 -34.78 -17.73
C GLU A 109 -22.43 -33.87 -17.11
N GLY A 110 -21.96 -32.81 -16.43
CA GLY A 110 -22.74 -31.59 -16.23
C GLY A 110 -23.39 -31.41 -14.87
N VAL A 111 -22.60 -31.00 -13.87
CA VAL A 111 -23.12 -30.11 -12.82
C VAL A 111 -22.19 -28.91 -12.73
N HIS A 112 -22.66 -27.83 -13.36
CA HIS A 112 -22.03 -26.52 -13.35
C HIS A 112 -21.89 -25.97 -11.93
N SER A 113 -20.64 -25.79 -11.52
CA SER A 113 -20.25 -24.86 -10.46
C SER A 113 -20.62 -23.43 -10.91
N THR A 114 -21.75 -22.93 -10.41
CA THR A 114 -22.31 -21.61 -10.73
C THR A 114 -21.46 -20.44 -10.19
N THR A 115 -20.52 -20.69 -9.28
CA THR A 115 -19.55 -19.68 -8.80
C THR A 115 -18.37 -19.48 -9.74
N LEU A 116 -17.91 -20.53 -10.44
CA LEU A 116 -16.82 -20.44 -11.40
C LEU A 116 -17.23 -19.78 -12.72
N ILE A 117 -18.51 -19.85 -13.09
CA ILE A 117 -19.01 -19.28 -14.35
C ILE A 117 -19.11 -17.75 -14.27
N ASP A 118 -19.46 -17.18 -13.11
CA ASP A 118 -19.58 -15.72 -12.94
C ASP A 118 -18.23 -15.02 -12.75
N GLU A 119 -17.26 -15.65 -12.08
CA GLU A 119 -15.87 -15.15 -12.06
C GLU A 119 -15.24 -15.21 -13.44
N LYS A 120 -15.49 -16.28 -14.21
CA LYS A 120 -15.01 -16.41 -15.57
C LYS A 120 -15.67 -15.38 -16.49
N ARG A 121 -16.95 -15.05 -16.31
CA ARG A 121 -17.69 -14.05 -17.10
C ARG A 121 -17.29 -12.61 -16.76
N CYS A 122 -17.07 -12.27 -15.49
CA CYS A 122 -16.51 -10.97 -15.11
C CYS A 122 -15.05 -10.82 -15.57
N ASN A 123 -14.25 -11.89 -15.51
CA ASN A 123 -12.90 -11.90 -16.06
C ASN A 123 -12.90 -11.82 -17.60
N GLU A 124 -13.80 -12.50 -18.30
CA GLU A 124 -13.94 -12.47 -19.77
C GLU A 124 -14.41 -11.10 -20.30
N MET A 125 -15.16 -10.32 -19.50
CA MET A 125 -15.50 -8.93 -19.84
C MET A 125 -14.31 -7.95 -19.71
N LEU A 126 -13.23 -8.35 -19.02
CA LEU A 126 -12.02 -7.55 -18.77
C LEU A 126 -10.81 -8.00 -19.64
N THR A 127 -10.94 -9.08 -20.42
CA THR A 127 -9.83 -9.78 -21.11
C THR A 127 -9.39 -9.23 -22.47
N LYS A 128 -9.11 -7.94 -22.59
CA LYS A 128 -8.11 -7.52 -23.60
C LYS A 128 -6.92 -6.79 -23.00
N ASN A 129 -7.10 -6.01 -21.92
CA ASN A 129 -6.03 -5.19 -21.33
C ASN A 129 -5.94 -5.21 -19.79
N VAL A 130 -6.82 -5.95 -19.08
CA VAL A 130 -6.82 -6.01 -17.61
C VAL A 130 -6.41 -7.43 -17.15
N PRO A 131 -5.46 -7.59 -16.22
CA PRO A 131 -5.08 -8.89 -15.68
C PRO A 131 -6.31 -9.64 -15.13
N ARG A 132 -6.40 -10.95 -15.40
CA ARG A 132 -7.41 -11.84 -14.81
C ARG A 132 -7.20 -11.86 -13.30
N ILE A 133 -8.04 -11.16 -12.54
CA ILE A 133 -7.96 -11.12 -11.07
C ILE A 133 -9.25 -11.77 -10.57
N PRO A 134 -9.20 -12.89 -9.81
CA PRO A 134 -10.39 -13.50 -9.21
C PRO A 134 -11.08 -12.52 -8.25
N ILE A 135 -12.36 -12.20 -8.45
CA ILE A 135 -13.03 -10.98 -7.92
C ILE A 135 -13.75 -11.23 -6.57
N SER A 136 -13.42 -12.30 -5.86
CA SER A 136 -14.17 -12.75 -4.67
C SER A 136 -13.59 -12.31 -3.31
N SER A 137 -12.40 -11.69 -3.23
CA SER A 137 -11.74 -11.42 -1.92
C SER A 137 -11.22 -9.98 -1.74
N ARG A 138 -11.03 -9.53 -0.50
CA ARG A 138 -10.37 -8.23 -0.20
C ARG A 138 -8.97 -8.12 -0.86
N LYS A 139 -8.28 -9.26 -1.02
CA LYS A 139 -6.96 -9.34 -1.68
C LYS A 139 -7.02 -8.96 -3.17
N SER A 140 -8.08 -9.31 -3.88
CA SER A 140 -8.21 -8.96 -5.30
C SER A 140 -8.45 -7.48 -5.53
N LEU A 141 -9.23 -6.84 -4.66
CA LEU A 141 -9.44 -5.40 -4.70
C LEU A 141 -8.14 -4.64 -4.39
N CYS A 142 -7.37 -5.11 -3.40
CA CYS A 142 -6.05 -4.57 -3.10
C CYS A 142 -5.11 -4.66 -4.33
N ALA A 143 -5.09 -5.82 -5.01
CA ALA A 143 -4.28 -6.01 -6.23
C ALA A 143 -4.66 -5.01 -7.35
N VAL A 144 -5.96 -4.77 -7.58
CA VAL A 144 -6.42 -3.75 -8.55
C VAL A 144 -5.95 -2.36 -8.13
N SER A 145 -6.14 -1.99 -6.87
CA SER A 145 -5.71 -0.68 -6.35
C SER A 145 -4.21 -0.44 -6.53
N VAL A 146 -3.38 -1.43 -6.20
CA VAL A 146 -1.92 -1.39 -6.37
C VAL A 146 -1.55 -1.28 -7.85
N MET A 147 -2.20 -2.06 -8.71
CA MET A 147 -1.96 -2.02 -10.15
C MET A 147 -2.26 -0.64 -10.74
N LEU A 148 -3.41 -0.04 -10.40
CA LEU A 148 -3.77 1.31 -10.85
C LEU A 148 -2.78 2.36 -10.34
N LYS A 149 -2.34 2.25 -9.07
CA LYS A 149 -1.33 3.15 -8.50
C LYS A 149 0.03 3.03 -9.20
N ARG A 150 0.45 1.82 -9.56
CA ARG A 150 1.71 1.60 -10.31
C ARG A 150 1.65 2.27 -11.69
N LEU A 151 0.49 2.25 -12.36
CA LEU A 151 0.31 2.95 -13.64
C LEU A 151 0.54 4.46 -13.50
N SER A 152 -0.01 5.09 -12.45
CA SER A 152 0.23 6.53 -12.21
C SER A 152 1.72 6.80 -11.96
N HIS A 153 2.38 6.01 -11.12
CA HIS A 153 3.79 6.20 -10.79
C HIS A 153 4.77 5.87 -11.93
N ASN A 154 4.36 5.04 -12.91
CA ASN A 154 5.13 4.75 -14.12
C ASN A 154 4.81 5.69 -15.29
N ALA A 155 3.95 6.69 -15.06
CA ALA A 155 3.46 7.62 -16.08
C ALA A 155 2.69 6.95 -17.24
N GLU A 156 2.02 5.82 -16.96
CA GLU A 156 1.10 5.14 -17.88
C GLU A 156 -0.33 5.69 -17.72
N PHE A 157 -0.49 7.01 -17.85
CA PHE A 157 -1.75 7.70 -17.52
C PHE A 157 -2.90 7.32 -18.44
N ASP A 158 -2.65 7.18 -19.74
CA ASP A 158 -3.70 6.82 -20.71
C ASP A 158 -4.28 5.44 -20.40
N LYS A 159 -3.42 4.50 -20.03
CA LYS A 159 -3.80 3.14 -19.61
C LYS A 159 -4.57 3.16 -18.30
N LEU A 160 -4.19 4.01 -17.34
CA LEU A 160 -4.98 4.20 -16.12
C LEU A 160 -6.41 4.66 -16.45
N HIS A 161 -6.56 5.68 -17.30
CA HIS A 161 -7.87 6.20 -17.71
C HIS A 161 -8.67 5.16 -18.51
N GLU A 162 -8.04 4.41 -19.41
CA GLU A 162 -8.68 3.34 -20.18
C GLU A 162 -9.28 2.27 -19.25
N ILE A 163 -8.50 1.81 -18.26
CA ILE A 163 -8.93 0.79 -17.31
C ILE A 163 -10.05 1.35 -16.41
N ALA A 164 -9.89 2.56 -15.87
CA ALA A 164 -10.92 3.20 -15.04
C ALA A 164 -12.24 3.37 -15.81
N ASN A 165 -12.19 3.82 -17.07
CA ASN A 165 -13.37 3.95 -17.93
C ASN A 165 -14.02 2.59 -18.25
N THR A 166 -13.22 1.53 -18.37
CA THR A 166 -13.72 0.16 -18.57
C THR A 166 -14.44 -0.35 -17.32
N ILE A 167 -13.86 -0.14 -16.13
CA ILE A 167 -14.48 -0.46 -14.85
C ILE A 167 -15.79 0.32 -14.68
N LYS A 168 -15.78 1.64 -14.92
CA LYS A 168 -16.96 2.51 -14.86
C LYS A 168 -18.09 1.96 -15.75
N ARG A 169 -17.79 1.69 -17.03
CA ARG A 169 -18.78 1.14 -17.98
C ARG A 169 -19.33 -0.22 -17.51
N ALA A 170 -18.47 -1.10 -17.00
CA ALA A 170 -18.88 -2.39 -16.47
C ALA A 170 -19.84 -2.24 -15.28
N TYR A 171 -19.57 -1.32 -14.35
CA TYR A 171 -20.46 -1.04 -13.22
C TYR A 171 -21.84 -0.55 -13.68
N TYR A 172 -21.89 0.54 -14.46
CA TYR A 172 -23.17 1.13 -14.89
C TYR A 172 -24.00 0.21 -15.78
N THR A 173 -23.35 -0.62 -16.60
CA THR A 173 -24.03 -1.61 -17.45
C THR A 173 -24.71 -2.71 -16.63
N ASN A 174 -24.16 -3.08 -15.47
CA ASN A 174 -24.61 -4.25 -14.71
C ASN A 174 -25.40 -3.90 -13.44
N ARG A 175 -25.33 -2.66 -12.92
CA ARG A 175 -25.99 -2.29 -11.65
C ARG A 175 -27.51 -2.51 -11.65
N MET A 176 -28.19 -2.22 -12.77
CA MET A 176 -29.65 -2.35 -12.90
C MET A 176 -30.11 -3.73 -13.42
N LYS A 177 -29.19 -4.63 -13.77
CA LYS A 177 -29.57 -5.92 -14.34
C LYS A 177 -29.99 -6.90 -13.24
N ASN A 178 -31.16 -7.53 -13.41
CA ASN A 178 -31.69 -8.50 -12.44
C ASN A 178 -30.96 -9.85 -12.47
N ASN A 179 -30.25 -10.15 -13.56
CA ASN A 179 -29.53 -11.41 -13.73
C ASN A 179 -28.09 -11.38 -13.19
N VAL A 180 -27.66 -10.28 -12.56
CA VAL A 180 -26.34 -10.17 -11.92
C VAL A 180 -26.51 -10.33 -10.42
N GLN A 181 -25.78 -11.26 -9.82
CA GLN A 181 -25.81 -11.49 -8.38
C GLN A 181 -25.41 -10.22 -7.61
N VAL A 182 -26.01 -10.02 -6.44
CA VAL A 182 -25.75 -8.85 -5.57
C VAL A 182 -24.26 -8.71 -5.26
N THR A 183 -23.59 -9.81 -4.92
CA THR A 183 -22.14 -9.86 -4.65
C THR A 183 -21.29 -9.38 -5.83
N GLY A 184 -21.69 -9.72 -7.05
CA GLY A 184 -21.05 -9.25 -8.29
C GLY A 184 -21.24 -7.75 -8.50
N LYS A 185 -22.45 -7.22 -8.24
CA LYS A 185 -22.73 -5.77 -8.30
C LYS A 185 -21.89 -5.01 -7.27
N MET A 186 -21.81 -5.52 -6.05
CA MET A 186 -21.00 -4.90 -5.00
C MET A 186 -19.53 -4.87 -5.36
N CYS A 187 -19.00 -5.94 -5.97
CA CYS A 187 -17.60 -5.92 -6.35
C CYS A 187 -17.30 -4.97 -7.52
N LEU A 188 -18.23 -4.79 -8.46
CA LEU A 188 -18.10 -3.76 -9.49
C LEU A 188 -18.15 -2.36 -8.88
N ALA A 189 -18.95 -2.14 -7.84
CA ALA A 189 -18.97 -0.89 -7.09
C ALA A 189 -17.61 -0.65 -6.40
N ASP A 190 -17.05 -1.65 -5.72
CA ASP A 190 -15.72 -1.57 -5.07
C ASP A 190 -14.63 -1.23 -6.09
N MET A 191 -14.60 -1.92 -7.23
CA MET A 191 -13.62 -1.67 -8.29
C MET A 191 -13.75 -0.26 -8.85
N HIS A 192 -14.98 0.20 -9.06
CA HIS A 192 -15.24 1.55 -9.56
C HIS A 192 -14.80 2.60 -8.54
N PHE A 193 -15.13 2.40 -7.27
CA PHE A 193 -14.68 3.25 -6.17
C PHE A 193 -13.14 3.34 -6.11
N VAL A 194 -12.44 2.21 -6.18
CA VAL A 194 -10.97 2.17 -6.21
C VAL A 194 -10.39 2.85 -7.46
N SER A 195 -11.08 2.77 -8.60
CA SER A 195 -10.64 3.46 -9.81
C SER A 195 -10.74 4.99 -9.67
N LEU A 196 -11.81 5.50 -9.06
CA LEU A 196 -11.97 6.92 -8.72
C LEU A 196 -10.89 7.36 -7.72
N GLU A 197 -10.59 6.52 -6.71
CA GLU A 197 -9.50 6.75 -5.76
C GLU A 197 -8.15 6.94 -6.46
N ALA A 198 -7.84 6.07 -7.44
CA ALA A 198 -6.60 6.12 -8.19
C ALA A 198 -6.51 7.37 -9.08
N LEU A 199 -7.61 7.77 -9.72
CA LEU A 199 -7.67 9.00 -10.53
C LEU A 199 -7.50 10.25 -9.66
N LEU A 200 -8.12 10.31 -8.48
CA LEU A 200 -7.90 11.39 -7.51
C LEU A 200 -6.44 11.43 -7.03
N SER A 201 -5.81 10.27 -6.82
CA SER A 201 -4.37 10.21 -6.51
C SER A 201 -3.54 10.81 -7.64
N LEU A 202 -3.79 10.42 -8.90
CA LEU A 202 -3.08 10.98 -10.05
C LEU A 202 -3.20 12.51 -10.10
N ARG A 203 -4.40 13.06 -9.88
CA ARG A 203 -4.62 14.51 -9.86
C ARG A 203 -3.75 15.22 -8.81
N ARG A 204 -3.66 14.66 -7.59
CA ARG A 204 -2.77 15.18 -6.54
C ARG A 204 -1.31 15.10 -6.95
N GLU A 205 -0.89 14.00 -7.57
CA GLU A 205 0.50 13.77 -8.00
C GLU A 205 0.94 14.70 -9.12
N LYS A 206 0.03 15.02 -10.05
CA LYS A 206 0.25 15.99 -11.14
C LYS A 206 -0.07 17.43 -10.74
N TYR A 207 -0.62 17.63 -9.55
CA TYR A 207 -1.13 18.92 -9.07
C TYR A 207 -2.09 19.58 -10.09
N ILE A 208 -3.11 18.84 -10.50
CA ILE A 208 -4.14 19.33 -11.44
C ILE A 208 -5.18 20.11 -10.64
N ASP A 209 -4.97 21.42 -10.52
CA ASP A 209 -5.85 22.37 -9.83
C ASP A 209 -6.94 22.98 -10.76
N SER A 210 -6.78 22.80 -12.08
CA SER A 210 -7.63 23.48 -13.08
C SER A 210 -9.03 22.91 -13.27
N GLU A 211 -9.37 21.78 -12.64
CA GLU A 211 -10.66 21.12 -12.80
C GLU A 211 -11.26 20.81 -11.44
N ASP A 212 -12.55 21.08 -11.25
CA ASP A 212 -13.25 20.76 -10.00
C ASP A 212 -13.36 19.22 -9.83
N PRO A 213 -12.80 18.62 -8.76
CA PRO A 213 -12.91 17.18 -8.54
C PRO A 213 -14.28 16.77 -8.00
N SER A 214 -15.24 17.69 -7.83
CA SER A 214 -16.55 17.42 -7.20
C SER A 214 -17.32 16.28 -7.85
N ASP A 215 -17.21 16.08 -9.16
CA ASP A 215 -17.91 14.97 -9.82
C ASP A 215 -17.36 13.59 -9.42
N PHE A 216 -16.05 13.46 -9.20
CA PHE A 216 -15.47 12.24 -8.62
C PHE A 216 -16.03 11.98 -7.22
N PHE A 217 -16.13 13.02 -6.40
CA PHE A 217 -16.62 12.89 -5.02
C PHE A 217 -18.11 12.59 -4.94
N LYS A 218 -18.94 13.19 -5.79
CA LYS A 218 -20.37 12.84 -5.93
C LYS A 218 -20.51 11.37 -6.30
N GLU A 219 -19.76 10.92 -7.31
CA GLU A 219 -19.79 9.54 -7.78
C GLU A 219 -19.30 8.56 -6.70
N MET A 220 -18.25 8.91 -5.94
CA MET A 220 -17.79 8.10 -4.80
C MET A 220 -18.86 7.97 -3.71
N ILE A 221 -19.53 9.08 -3.33
CA ILE A 221 -20.60 9.05 -2.32
C ILE A 221 -21.76 8.16 -2.78
N GLU A 222 -22.16 8.26 -4.05
CA GLU A 222 -23.21 7.42 -4.62
C GLU A 222 -22.86 5.93 -4.61
N LEU A 223 -21.56 5.59 -4.67
CA LEU A 223 -21.10 4.19 -4.67
C LEU A 223 -21.04 3.56 -3.28
N ILE A 224 -20.77 4.35 -2.24
CA ILE A 224 -20.53 3.84 -0.86
C ILE A 224 -21.60 2.82 -0.42
N PRO A 225 -22.92 3.07 -0.54
CA PRO A 225 -23.95 2.13 -0.09
C PRO A 225 -23.93 0.79 -0.83
N PHE A 226 -23.30 0.73 -2.01
CA PHE A 226 -23.23 -0.46 -2.86
C PHE A 226 -21.90 -1.19 -2.74
N THR A 227 -20.93 -0.68 -1.97
CA THR A 227 -19.64 -1.34 -1.73
C THR A 227 -19.78 -2.49 -0.73
N LYS A 228 -18.82 -3.43 -0.73
CA LYS A 228 -18.77 -4.54 0.25
C LYS A 228 -18.55 -4.06 1.68
N ASP A 229 -17.83 -2.96 1.84
CA ASP A 229 -17.58 -2.32 3.13
C ASP A 229 -17.79 -0.80 3.02
N PRO A 230 -19.02 -0.32 3.28
CA PRO A 230 -19.33 1.10 3.24
C PRO A 230 -18.53 1.92 4.25
N LYS A 231 -18.09 1.34 5.38
CA LYS A 231 -17.32 2.05 6.40
C LYS A 231 -15.90 2.33 5.90
N ILE A 232 -15.24 1.32 5.33
CA ILE A 232 -13.93 1.51 4.70
C ILE A 232 -14.02 2.50 3.54
N SER A 233 -15.03 2.36 2.68
CA SER A 233 -15.23 3.28 1.55
C SER A 233 -15.46 4.71 2.02
N SER A 234 -16.27 4.93 3.06
CA SER A 234 -16.48 6.26 3.66
C SER A 234 -15.19 6.85 4.23
N MET A 235 -14.39 6.06 4.94
CA MET A 235 -13.09 6.48 5.46
C MET A 235 -12.15 6.95 4.35
N VAL A 236 -12.01 6.14 3.29
CA VAL A 236 -11.14 6.48 2.14
C VAL A 236 -11.66 7.72 1.41
N TYR A 237 -12.99 7.85 1.24
CA TYR A 237 -13.61 9.04 0.69
C TYR A 237 -13.24 10.29 1.49
N LEU A 238 -13.40 10.27 2.83
CA LEU A 238 -13.08 11.40 3.70
C LEU A 238 -11.60 11.79 3.57
N ALA A 239 -10.70 10.81 3.60
CA ALA A 239 -9.27 11.08 3.46
C ALA A 239 -8.92 11.70 2.10
N ARG A 240 -9.52 11.22 1.01
CA ARG A 240 -9.31 11.78 -0.34
C ARG A 240 -9.95 13.16 -0.50
N ARG A 241 -11.11 13.40 0.10
CA ARG A 241 -11.77 14.71 0.13
C ARG A 241 -10.89 15.73 0.84
N GLY A 242 -10.35 15.37 2.01
CA GLY A 242 -9.41 16.22 2.74
C GLY A 242 -8.15 16.52 1.91
N SER A 243 -7.59 15.51 1.24
CA SER A 243 -6.44 15.71 0.34
C SER A 243 -6.71 16.65 -0.83
N ALA A 244 -7.91 16.65 -1.38
CA ALA A 244 -8.29 17.50 -2.50
C ALA A 244 -8.59 18.93 -2.03
N LEU A 245 -9.28 19.10 -0.90
CA LEU A 245 -9.51 20.42 -0.30
C LEU A 245 -8.21 21.14 0.00
N ALA A 246 -7.21 20.44 0.54
CA ALA A 246 -5.90 21.03 0.82
C ALA A 246 -5.12 21.48 -0.44
N MET A 247 -5.57 21.13 -1.65
CA MET A 247 -4.98 21.65 -2.90
C MET A 247 -5.56 22.99 -3.33
N ASP A 248 -6.70 23.41 -2.76
CA ASP A 248 -7.39 24.64 -3.15
C ASP A 248 -6.55 25.85 -2.72
N THR A 249 -5.85 26.42 -3.70
CA THR A 249 -4.96 27.57 -3.46
C THR A 249 -5.71 28.88 -3.25
N GLN A 250 -7.02 28.92 -3.52
CA GLN A 250 -7.85 30.12 -3.35
C GLN A 250 -8.43 30.24 -1.94
N ASN A 251 -8.52 29.13 -1.20
CA ASN A 251 -9.01 29.11 0.17
C ASN A 251 -7.83 29.13 1.18
N ALA A 252 -7.69 30.22 1.94
CA ALA A 252 -6.66 30.36 2.96
C ALA A 252 -6.73 29.31 4.09
N HIS A 253 -7.90 28.70 4.30
CA HIS A 253 -8.13 27.64 5.30
C HIS A 253 -8.11 26.22 4.70
N ALA A 254 -7.84 26.08 3.39
CA ALA A 254 -7.88 24.81 2.65
C ALA A 254 -7.11 23.67 3.35
N LEU A 255 -5.92 23.96 3.88
CA LEU A 255 -5.10 22.96 4.55
C LEU A 255 -5.70 22.50 5.88
N ASP A 256 -6.20 23.42 6.70
CA ASP A 256 -6.82 23.08 7.99
C ASP A 256 -8.18 22.40 7.80
N ASP A 257 -8.95 22.81 6.78
CA ASP A 257 -10.16 22.11 6.34
C ASP A 257 -9.83 20.67 5.92
N GLY A 258 -8.79 20.50 5.10
CA GLY A 258 -8.32 19.19 4.65
C GLY A 258 -7.87 18.28 5.79
N LEU A 259 -7.17 18.83 6.79
CA LEU A 259 -6.76 18.13 8.01
C LEU A 259 -7.97 17.72 8.87
N SER A 260 -9.02 18.55 8.91
CA SER A 260 -10.26 18.23 9.64
C SER A 260 -10.96 17.01 9.03
N TYR A 261 -11.04 16.92 7.70
CA TYR A 261 -11.55 15.73 7.01
C TYR A 261 -10.71 14.47 7.28
N LEU A 262 -9.39 14.61 7.35
CA LEU A 262 -8.51 13.50 7.72
C LEU A 262 -8.70 13.05 9.16
N GLN A 263 -8.99 13.97 10.08
CA GLN A 263 -9.29 13.62 11.47
C GLN A 263 -10.53 12.72 11.54
N PHE A 264 -11.61 13.06 10.83
CA PHE A 264 -12.78 12.19 10.73
C PHE A 264 -12.44 10.84 10.08
N ALA A 265 -11.61 10.81 9.03
CA ALA A 265 -11.16 9.55 8.44
C ALA A 265 -10.37 8.68 9.43
N LYS A 266 -9.53 9.29 10.28
CA LYS A 266 -8.76 8.58 11.30
C LYS A 266 -9.64 8.00 12.41
N GLU A 267 -10.65 8.74 12.86
CA GLU A 267 -11.66 8.23 13.79
C GLU A 267 -12.36 6.99 13.23
N HIS A 268 -12.66 6.97 11.93
CA HIS A 268 -13.20 5.77 11.28
C HIS A 268 -12.18 4.63 11.21
N ALA A 269 -10.89 4.94 11.09
CA ALA A 269 -9.81 3.97 10.99
C ALA A 269 -9.53 3.25 12.33
N GLU A 270 -9.88 3.83 13.49
CA GLU A 270 -9.64 3.23 14.81
C GLU A 270 -10.35 1.88 14.99
N ASP A 271 -11.52 1.74 14.38
CA ASP A 271 -12.31 0.51 14.41
C ASP A 271 -11.99 -0.46 13.25
N ILE A 272 -11.05 -0.10 12.37
CA ILE A 272 -10.71 -0.89 11.18
C ILE A 272 -9.34 -1.52 11.41
N LEU A 273 -9.24 -2.82 11.12
CA LEU A 273 -7.95 -3.53 11.21
C LEU A 273 -6.89 -2.85 10.32
N PRO A 274 -5.64 -2.73 10.81
CA PRO A 274 -4.53 -2.23 10.02
C PRO A 274 -4.43 -2.93 8.66
N GLY A 275 -4.25 -2.15 7.60
CA GLY A 275 -4.04 -2.65 6.25
C GLY A 275 -3.86 -1.50 5.26
N LYS A 276 -4.03 -1.81 3.96
CA LYS A 276 -3.80 -0.85 2.88
C LYS A 276 -4.68 0.39 3.03
N ASP A 277 -5.95 0.24 3.38
CA ASP A 277 -6.89 1.37 3.44
C ASP A 277 -6.63 2.29 4.64
N THR A 278 -6.34 1.75 5.82
CA THR A 278 -5.94 2.58 6.98
C THR A 278 -4.57 3.21 6.75
N GLY A 279 -3.61 2.46 6.23
CA GLY A 279 -2.28 2.97 5.87
C GLY A 279 -2.34 4.11 4.85
N MET A 280 -3.30 4.06 3.92
CA MET A 280 -3.56 5.16 2.98
C MET A 280 -4.01 6.45 3.67
N VAL A 281 -4.81 6.38 4.74
CA VAL A 281 -5.21 7.56 5.52
C VAL A 281 -3.98 8.26 6.11
N TYR A 282 -3.10 7.50 6.78
CA TYR A 282 -1.87 8.06 7.36
C TYR A 282 -0.85 8.50 6.31
N TYR A 283 -0.83 7.84 5.13
CA TYR A 283 -0.03 8.29 4.00
C TYR A 283 -0.51 9.65 3.46
N ILE A 284 -1.83 9.87 3.40
CA ILE A 284 -2.40 11.16 3.00
C ILE A 284 -2.12 12.22 4.08
N GLU A 285 -2.28 11.87 5.37
CA GLU A 285 -1.91 12.75 6.49
C GLU A 285 -0.45 13.18 6.40
N THR A 286 0.46 12.26 6.10
CA THR A 286 1.87 12.58 5.88
C THR A 286 2.04 13.67 4.82
N ASN A 287 1.29 13.62 3.71
CA ASN A 287 1.40 14.64 2.66
C ASN A 287 0.91 16.02 3.11
N LEU A 288 -0.21 16.09 3.85
CA LEU A 288 -0.72 17.36 4.36
C LEU A 288 0.18 17.93 5.46
N LEU A 289 0.76 17.07 6.30
CA LEU A 289 1.75 17.50 7.29
C LEU A 289 3.04 18.01 6.64
N PHE A 290 3.45 17.48 5.48
CA PHE A 290 4.53 18.11 4.71
C PHE A 290 4.18 19.53 4.28
N GLU A 291 2.97 19.77 3.76
CA GLU A 291 2.54 21.13 3.38
C GLU A 291 2.49 22.07 4.58
N LYS A 292 2.04 21.57 5.74
CA LYS A 292 2.08 22.33 7.00
C LYS A 292 3.50 22.64 7.45
N TYR A 293 4.40 21.67 7.31
CA TYR A 293 5.82 21.82 7.66
C TYR A 293 6.56 22.78 6.73
N GLU A 294 6.23 22.80 5.44
CA GLU A 294 6.76 23.78 4.49
C GLU A 294 6.39 25.22 4.85
N THR A 295 5.16 25.44 5.32
CA THR A 295 4.68 26.77 5.70
C THR A 295 5.20 27.21 7.07
N ASN A 296 5.22 26.30 8.05
CA ASN A 296 5.59 26.59 9.44
C ASN A 296 6.57 25.54 9.97
N PRO A 297 7.86 25.60 9.59
CA PRO A 297 8.83 24.59 9.99
C PRO A 297 9.15 24.68 11.49
N SER A 298 9.04 23.55 12.19
CA SER A 298 9.49 23.41 13.58
C SER A 298 9.99 21.99 13.87
N ASN A 299 10.82 21.83 14.90
CA ASN A 299 11.29 20.51 15.34
C ASN A 299 10.14 19.62 15.83
N GLU A 300 9.11 20.22 16.41
CA GLU A 300 7.88 19.52 16.80
C GLU A 300 7.16 18.97 15.56
N MET A 301 6.98 19.79 14.53
CA MET A 301 6.33 19.36 13.28
C MET A 301 7.15 18.29 12.56
N LYS A 302 8.48 18.43 12.52
CA LYS A 302 9.39 17.41 12.00
C LYS A 302 9.20 16.08 12.72
N SER A 303 9.17 16.09 14.05
CA SER A 303 8.99 14.90 14.89
C SER A 303 7.62 14.26 14.66
N LYS A 304 6.56 15.08 14.60
CA LYS A 304 5.21 14.63 14.27
C LYS A 304 5.16 13.95 12.90
N LEU A 305 5.74 14.57 11.89
CA LEU A 305 5.80 14.04 10.52
C LEU A 305 6.54 12.70 10.46
N LEU A 306 7.71 12.60 11.10
CA LEU A 306 8.47 11.34 11.18
C LEU A 306 7.69 10.23 11.91
N ASN A 307 7.00 10.57 12.99
CA ASN A 307 6.15 9.63 13.72
C ASN A 307 4.96 9.16 12.87
N THR A 308 4.27 10.07 12.18
CA THR A 308 3.17 9.72 11.26
C THR A 308 3.66 8.81 10.13
N ILE A 309 4.88 9.03 9.60
CA ILE A 309 5.47 8.13 8.60
C ILE A 309 5.65 6.71 9.18
N GLN A 310 6.15 6.59 10.40
CA GLN A 310 6.33 5.27 11.04
C GLN A 310 4.99 4.57 11.31
N ILE A 311 3.98 5.31 11.77
CA ILE A 311 2.62 4.80 11.92
C ILE A 311 2.09 4.32 10.56
N ALA A 312 2.25 5.13 9.50
CA ALA A 312 1.82 4.74 8.17
C ALA A 312 2.49 3.44 7.72
N ILE A 313 3.80 3.27 7.94
CA ILE A 313 4.52 2.03 7.62
C ILE A 313 3.95 0.84 8.40
N SER A 314 3.68 0.99 9.70
CA SER A 314 3.17 -0.11 10.53
C SER A 314 1.76 -0.55 10.12
N GLN A 315 0.93 0.37 9.58
CA GLN A 315 -0.39 0.00 9.06
C GLN A 315 -0.34 -1.01 7.92
N PHE A 316 0.74 -1.03 7.13
CA PHE A 316 0.88 -1.98 6.03
C PHE A 316 1.46 -3.34 6.47
N ALA A 317 1.85 -3.54 7.74
CA ALA A 317 2.63 -4.71 8.16
C ALA A 317 1.96 -6.08 7.88
N GLU A 318 0.63 -6.13 7.80
CA GLU A 318 -0.15 -7.35 7.53
C GLU A 318 -0.53 -7.53 6.05
N GLU A 319 -0.13 -6.60 5.17
CA GLU A 319 -0.41 -6.68 3.74
C GLU A 319 0.53 -7.66 3.01
N SER A 320 0.25 -7.95 1.74
CA SER A 320 1.20 -8.73 0.91
C SER A 320 2.57 -8.03 0.82
N GLU A 321 3.66 -8.80 0.69
CA GLU A 321 5.02 -8.25 0.61
C GLU A 321 5.17 -7.16 -0.46
N ASP A 322 4.53 -7.32 -1.62
CA ASP A 322 4.56 -6.34 -2.70
C ASP A 322 3.93 -5.00 -2.29
N VAL A 323 2.77 -5.04 -1.62
CA VAL A 323 2.09 -3.85 -1.10
C VAL A 323 2.96 -3.19 -0.03
N GLN A 324 3.45 -3.98 0.93
CA GLN A 324 4.33 -3.50 1.98
C GLN A 324 5.54 -2.77 1.39
N ARG A 325 6.21 -3.41 0.44
CA ARG A 325 7.40 -2.88 -0.22
C ARG A 325 7.10 -1.58 -0.95
N ASP A 326 6.02 -1.51 -1.72
CA ASP A 326 5.63 -0.32 -2.48
C ASP A 326 5.35 0.89 -1.58
N PHE A 327 4.58 0.70 -0.51
CA PHE A 327 4.28 1.78 0.41
C PHE A 327 5.47 2.17 1.27
N LYS A 328 6.26 1.19 1.75
CA LYS A 328 7.47 1.42 2.52
C LYS A 328 8.48 2.25 1.73
N ARG A 329 8.72 1.96 0.45
CA ARG A 329 9.59 2.79 -0.43
C ARG A 329 9.20 4.24 -0.40
N GLN A 330 7.92 4.53 -0.62
CA GLN A 330 7.42 5.88 -0.76
C GLN A 330 7.50 6.66 0.56
N LEU A 331 7.16 6.00 1.66
CA LEU A 331 7.22 6.56 3.01
C LEU A 331 8.67 6.78 3.48
N MET A 332 9.59 5.88 3.13
CA MET A 332 11.02 6.04 3.43
C MET A 332 11.67 7.17 2.61
N ILE A 333 11.33 7.32 1.33
CA ILE A 333 11.78 8.48 0.53
C ILE A 333 11.32 9.79 1.20
N LYS A 334 10.07 9.84 1.66
CA LYS A 334 9.53 10.97 2.42
C LYS A 334 10.26 11.18 3.75
N MET A 335 10.59 10.11 4.46
CA MET A 335 11.39 10.18 5.68
C MET A 335 12.76 10.84 5.41
N ALA A 336 13.42 10.48 4.30
CA ALA A 336 14.66 11.12 3.88
C ALA A 336 14.45 12.60 3.49
N TYR A 337 13.35 12.96 2.83
CA TYR A 337 12.99 14.38 2.60
C TYR A 337 12.92 15.16 3.91
N CYS A 338 12.22 14.62 4.90
CA CYS A 338 12.08 15.26 6.21
C CYS A 338 13.44 15.49 6.89
N TYR A 339 14.34 14.50 6.88
CA TYR A 339 15.70 14.68 7.42
C TYR A 339 16.52 15.70 6.63
N LEU A 340 16.40 15.75 5.31
CA LEU A 340 17.16 16.65 4.45
C LEU A 340 16.56 18.06 4.32
N GLY A 341 15.48 18.37 5.05
CA GLY A 341 14.82 19.69 5.00
C GLY A 341 14.15 19.96 3.65
N LEU A 342 13.55 18.93 3.07
CA LEU A 342 12.83 18.99 1.79
C LEU A 342 11.32 18.88 2.01
N GLY A 343 10.57 19.65 1.22
CA GLY A 343 9.12 19.63 1.15
C GLY A 343 8.56 18.43 0.37
N LEU A 344 7.23 18.37 0.28
CA LEU A 344 6.42 17.35 -0.36
C LEU A 344 6.90 17.02 -1.78
N PHE A 345 7.23 18.04 -2.56
CA PHE A 345 7.70 17.93 -3.95
C PHE A 345 9.21 18.11 -4.10
N GLY A 346 9.97 17.96 -3.00
CA GLY A 346 11.43 18.07 -2.98
C GLY A 346 11.95 19.51 -3.00
N LYS A 347 11.10 20.53 -2.84
CA LYS A 347 11.55 21.91 -2.66
C LYS A 347 12.34 22.00 -1.35
N ARG A 348 13.49 22.67 -1.33
CA ARG A 348 14.16 22.98 -0.06
C ARG A 348 13.28 23.90 0.77
N ILE A 349 13.07 23.56 2.04
CA ILE A 349 12.30 24.39 2.97
C ILE A 349 13.24 25.48 3.50
N ASP A 350 12.80 26.73 3.38
CA ASP A 350 13.56 27.86 3.88
C ASP A 350 13.63 27.81 5.41
N ASN A 351 14.77 28.24 5.97
CA ASN A 351 15.00 28.30 7.42
C ASN A 351 14.99 26.95 8.17
N VAL A 352 14.97 25.81 7.47
CA VAL A 352 15.24 24.49 8.08
C VAL A 352 16.74 24.22 8.06
N ALA A 353 17.36 24.22 9.24
CA ALA A 353 18.73 23.76 9.42
C ALA A 353 18.78 22.22 9.38
N VAL A 354 19.69 21.68 8.57
CA VAL A 354 19.94 20.23 8.49
C VAL A 354 21.17 19.92 9.32
N GLU A 355 20.99 19.22 10.42
CA GLU A 355 22.07 18.91 11.36
C GLU A 355 22.83 17.64 10.96
N GLY A 356 24.04 17.45 11.49
CA GLY A 356 24.83 16.23 11.22
C GLY A 356 24.11 14.93 11.61
N CYS A 357 23.27 14.97 12.66
CA CYS A 357 22.45 13.83 13.06
C CYS A 357 21.37 13.48 12.02
N ASP A 358 20.82 14.49 11.33
CA ASP A 358 19.85 14.30 10.27
C ASP A 358 20.49 13.76 9.01
N ILE A 359 21.69 14.25 8.65
CA ILE A 359 22.46 13.72 7.51
C ILE A 359 22.73 12.22 7.70
N THR A 360 23.11 11.83 8.92
CA THR A 360 23.35 10.42 9.27
C THR A 360 22.06 9.58 9.14
N LYS A 361 20.94 10.07 9.68
CA LYS A 361 19.65 9.38 9.56
C LYS A 361 19.17 9.29 8.11
N ALA A 362 19.32 10.36 7.33
CA ALA A 362 19.01 10.37 5.91
C ALA A 362 19.85 9.33 5.16
N LYS A 363 21.16 9.25 5.44
CA LYS A 363 22.04 8.23 4.86
C LYS A 363 21.54 6.81 5.15
N ASN A 364 21.21 6.50 6.40
CA ASN A 364 20.72 5.18 6.78
C ASN A 364 19.44 4.80 6.01
N VAL A 365 18.52 5.77 5.83
CA VAL A 365 17.30 5.57 5.05
C VAL A 365 17.61 5.35 3.57
N ILE A 366 18.53 6.13 2.99
CA ILE A 366 18.98 6.00 1.60
C ILE A 366 19.60 4.62 1.36
N ASP A 367 20.54 4.21 2.22
CA ASP A 367 21.23 2.93 2.13
C ASP A 367 20.22 1.78 2.20
N PHE A 368 19.28 1.81 3.16
CA PHE A 368 18.22 0.80 3.27
C PHE A 368 17.36 0.72 1.99
N ILE A 369 16.99 1.86 1.40
CA ILE A 369 16.22 1.85 0.15
C ILE A 369 17.04 1.20 -0.97
N GLU A 370 18.33 1.53 -1.08
CA GLU A 370 19.22 1.04 -2.13
C GLU A 370 19.51 -0.46 -2.01
N THR A 371 19.68 -0.99 -0.80
CA THR A 371 20.02 -2.40 -0.57
C THR A 371 18.81 -3.31 -0.46
N GLU A 372 17.78 -2.91 0.29
CA GLU A 372 16.70 -3.84 0.68
C GLU A 372 15.48 -3.76 -0.22
N ILE A 373 15.15 -2.57 -0.72
CA ILE A 373 13.86 -2.33 -1.37
C ILE A 373 13.96 -1.62 -2.72
N TRP A 374 15.13 -1.58 -3.37
CA TRP A 374 15.30 -0.90 -4.67
C TRP A 374 14.63 -1.64 -5.84
N HIS A 375 14.64 -2.97 -5.84
CA HIS A 375 14.28 -3.76 -7.03
C HIS A 375 12.82 -3.57 -7.49
N GLY A 376 12.60 -3.12 -8.74
CA GLY A 376 11.25 -2.95 -9.30
C GLY A 376 10.56 -1.64 -8.89
N ILE A 377 11.31 -0.65 -8.42
CA ILE A 377 10.80 0.68 -8.08
C ILE A 377 10.26 1.43 -9.32
N GLU A 378 9.12 2.10 -9.17
CA GLU A 378 8.44 2.84 -10.24
C GLU A 378 9.15 4.14 -10.61
N LYS A 379 8.94 4.63 -11.84
CA LYS A 379 9.68 5.76 -12.42
C LYS A 379 9.64 7.03 -11.58
N ARG A 380 8.48 7.40 -11.06
CA ARG A 380 8.36 8.57 -10.17
C ARG A 380 9.15 8.39 -8.88
N ARG A 381 9.11 7.20 -8.26
CA ARG A 381 9.86 6.91 -7.03
C ARG A 381 11.36 6.87 -7.27
N GLN A 382 11.82 6.37 -8.43
CA GLN A 382 13.22 6.46 -8.87
C GLN A 382 13.69 7.91 -8.95
N MET A 383 12.88 8.77 -9.58
CA MET A 383 13.17 10.20 -9.67
C MET A 383 13.32 10.84 -8.28
N LEU A 384 12.33 10.63 -7.40
CA LEU A 384 12.37 11.17 -6.04
C LEU A 384 13.58 10.65 -5.26
N PHE A 385 13.89 9.36 -5.37
CA PHE A 385 15.06 8.77 -4.72
C PHE A 385 16.38 9.36 -5.24
N PHE A 386 16.54 9.55 -6.55
CA PHE A 386 17.73 10.22 -7.08
C PHE A 386 17.81 11.68 -6.62
N HIS A 387 16.67 12.35 -6.46
CA HIS A 387 16.65 13.70 -5.89
C HIS A 387 17.10 13.70 -4.43
N VAL A 388 16.62 12.76 -3.61
CA VAL A 388 17.11 12.54 -2.23
C VAL A 388 18.63 12.36 -2.21
N LYS A 389 19.16 11.45 -3.03
CA LYS A 389 20.62 11.21 -3.10
C LYS A 389 21.39 12.46 -3.49
N ALA A 390 20.87 13.22 -4.46
CA ALA A 390 21.50 14.46 -4.87
C ALA A 390 21.59 15.47 -3.71
N GLU A 391 20.51 15.65 -2.96
CA GLU A 391 20.49 16.55 -1.81
C GLU A 391 21.37 16.04 -0.67
N TYR A 392 21.39 14.73 -0.38
CA TYR A 392 22.32 14.15 0.58
C TYR A 392 23.79 14.45 0.23
N TYR A 393 24.21 14.18 -1.01
CA TYR A 393 25.58 14.46 -1.45
C TYR A 393 25.90 15.95 -1.45
N ARG A 394 24.91 16.82 -1.62
CA ARG A 394 25.09 18.27 -1.46
C ARG A 394 25.37 18.64 0.01
N GLN A 395 24.70 18.02 0.97
CA GLN A 395 24.89 18.32 2.40
C GLN A 395 26.28 17.88 2.93
N ILE A 396 26.96 16.98 2.23
CA ILE A 396 28.32 16.54 2.55
C ILE A 396 29.37 17.08 1.56
N ASP A 397 29.03 18.17 0.85
CA ASP A 397 29.88 18.89 -0.09
C ASP A 397 30.48 18.04 -1.24
N ASN A 398 29.85 16.90 -1.57
CA ASN A 398 30.22 16.08 -2.72
C ASN A 398 29.46 16.54 -3.96
N VAL A 399 29.90 17.67 -4.52
CA VAL A 399 29.27 18.34 -5.67
C VAL A 399 29.16 17.43 -6.89
N ALA A 400 30.19 16.61 -7.15
CA ALA A 400 30.22 15.70 -8.30
C ALA A 400 29.10 14.65 -8.25
N GLN A 401 28.98 13.93 -7.12
CA GLN A 401 27.91 12.94 -6.93
C GLN A 401 26.53 13.61 -6.89
N SER A 402 26.42 14.74 -6.19
CA SER A 402 25.18 15.52 -6.12
C SER A 402 24.66 15.87 -7.52
N ARG A 403 25.54 16.40 -8.38
CA ARG A 403 25.21 16.75 -9.77
C ARG A 403 24.83 15.53 -10.60
N MET A 404 25.55 14.42 -10.46
CA MET A 404 25.25 13.18 -11.18
C MET A 404 23.83 12.68 -10.87
N TYR A 405 23.46 12.60 -9.59
CA TYR A 405 22.11 12.14 -9.21
C TYR A 405 21.03 13.16 -9.57
N ALA A 406 21.30 14.46 -9.42
CA ALA A 406 20.36 15.50 -9.82
C ALA A 406 20.06 15.43 -11.33
N ARG A 407 21.07 15.16 -12.18
CA ARG A 407 20.88 14.94 -13.63
C ARG A 407 20.01 13.70 -13.91
N LYS A 408 20.20 12.59 -13.16
CA LYS A 408 19.36 11.39 -13.29
C LYS A 408 17.91 11.68 -12.92
N ALA A 409 17.68 12.38 -11.82
CA ALA A 409 16.35 12.80 -11.38
C ALA A 409 15.70 13.72 -12.41
N ASN A 410 16.42 14.74 -12.88
CA ASN A 410 15.94 15.72 -13.85
C ASN A 410 15.51 15.07 -15.17
N ARG A 411 16.32 14.16 -15.73
CA ARG A 411 15.94 13.40 -16.94
C ARG A 411 14.63 12.63 -16.79
N LEU A 412 14.39 12.02 -15.62
CA LEU A 412 13.11 11.33 -15.35
C LEU A 412 11.97 12.34 -15.19
N ALA A 413 12.21 13.47 -14.51
CA ALA A 413 11.26 14.55 -14.31
C ALA A 413 10.77 15.14 -15.65
N GLU A 414 11.70 15.46 -16.54
CA GLU A 414 11.43 15.96 -17.88
C GLU A 414 10.71 14.92 -18.75
N LYS A 415 11.27 13.71 -18.85
CA LYS A 415 10.73 12.65 -19.70
C LYS A 415 9.25 12.32 -19.40
N TYR A 416 8.88 12.34 -18.13
CA TYR A 416 7.53 11.97 -17.68
C TYR A 416 6.66 13.17 -17.24
N ASN A 417 7.14 14.39 -17.50
CA ASN A 417 6.47 15.65 -17.22
C ASN A 417 5.99 15.78 -15.75
N TRP A 418 6.89 15.55 -14.79
CA TRP A 418 6.61 15.73 -13.36
C TRP A 418 6.75 17.22 -12.98
N THR A 419 5.67 17.98 -13.22
CA THR A 419 5.65 19.46 -13.25
C THR A 419 6.00 20.13 -11.92
N LYS A 420 5.72 19.50 -10.77
CA LYS A 420 6.03 20.08 -9.45
C LYS A 420 7.44 19.75 -8.99
N GLU A 421 7.93 18.56 -9.30
CA GLU A 421 9.29 18.14 -8.91
C GLU A 421 10.36 18.72 -9.85
N LEU A 422 10.07 18.87 -11.15
CA LEU A 422 11.02 19.33 -12.15
C LEU A 422 11.66 20.69 -11.80
N PRO A 423 10.91 21.76 -11.45
CA PRO A 423 11.51 23.05 -11.09
C PRO A 423 12.44 22.97 -9.88
N ASN A 424 12.10 22.13 -8.89
CA ASN A 424 12.91 21.95 -7.68
C ASN A 424 14.24 21.26 -8.00
N ILE A 425 14.20 20.20 -8.82
CA ILE A 425 15.39 19.46 -9.25
C ILE A 425 16.27 20.34 -10.16
N SER A 426 15.67 21.10 -11.09
CA SER A 426 16.39 22.03 -11.96
C SER A 426 17.06 23.16 -11.18
N SER A 427 16.38 23.69 -10.14
CA SER A 427 16.96 24.68 -9.23
C SER A 427 18.20 24.14 -8.51
N LEU A 428 18.17 22.89 -8.04
CA LEU A 428 19.36 22.21 -7.51
C LEU A 428 20.49 22.14 -8.53
N LEU A 429 20.22 21.70 -9.77
CA LEU A 429 21.23 21.63 -10.83
C LEU A 429 21.87 22.99 -11.13
N ASN A 430 21.06 24.05 -11.19
CA ASN A 430 21.55 25.41 -11.45
C ASN A 430 22.50 25.88 -10.34
N ARG A 431 22.16 25.65 -9.07
CA ARG A 431 23.02 25.97 -7.91
C ARG A 431 24.34 25.18 -7.93
N LEU A 432 24.27 23.90 -8.31
CA LEU A 432 25.47 23.08 -8.48
C LEU A 432 26.32 23.53 -9.67
N GLY A 433 25.71 24.08 -10.72
CA GLY A 433 26.37 24.60 -11.91
C GLY A 433 27.09 25.94 -11.66
N SER A 434 26.50 26.84 -10.87
CA SER A 434 27.13 28.11 -10.47
C SER A 434 28.39 27.92 -9.62
N HIS A 435 28.47 26.84 -8.82
CA HIS A 435 29.68 26.52 -8.05
C HIS A 435 30.84 25.98 -8.89
N ALA A 436 30.59 25.35 -10.04
CA ALA A 436 31.67 24.93 -10.94
C ALA A 436 32.34 26.09 -11.69
N LYS A 437 31.67 27.24 -11.85
CA LYS A 437 32.31 28.45 -12.40
C LYS A 437 33.32 29.09 -11.44
N GLN A 438 33.42 28.63 -10.19
CA GLN A 438 34.47 29.03 -9.24
C GLN A 438 35.57 27.97 -9.07
N THR A 439 35.42 26.82 -9.72
CA THR A 439 36.41 25.73 -9.76
C THR A 439 36.40 25.13 -11.16
N GLU A 440 36.71 25.95 -12.18
CA GLU A 440 37.04 25.41 -13.50
C GLU A 440 38.46 24.83 -13.46
N ALA A 441 38.59 23.63 -12.89
CA ALA A 441 39.37 22.61 -13.57
C ALA A 441 38.47 22.13 -14.71
N THR A 442 38.92 22.32 -15.94
CA THR A 442 38.15 21.93 -17.12
C THR A 442 37.90 20.43 -17.07
N GLU A 443 36.82 19.96 -17.72
CA GLU A 443 36.51 18.53 -17.82
C GLU A 443 37.73 17.73 -18.35
N GLY A 444 38.61 18.36 -19.15
CA GLY A 444 39.90 17.82 -19.57
C GLY A 444 40.94 17.62 -18.47
N ASP A 445 40.95 18.45 -17.42
CA ASP A 445 41.86 18.30 -16.28
C ASP A 445 41.47 17.10 -15.39
N ILE A 446 40.17 16.80 -15.30
CA ILE A 446 39.66 15.62 -14.60
C ILE A 446 39.99 14.34 -15.38
N TYR A 447 39.86 14.35 -16.71
CA TYR A 447 40.29 13.21 -17.54
C TYR A 447 41.81 13.01 -17.49
N LYS A 448 42.59 14.09 -17.49
CA LYS A 448 44.06 14.01 -17.38
C LYS A 448 44.53 13.49 -16.02
N MET A 449 43.91 13.94 -14.92
CA MET A 449 44.17 13.38 -13.58
C MET A 449 43.81 11.89 -13.49
N LEU A 450 42.72 11.45 -14.13
CA LEU A 450 42.34 10.04 -14.15
C LEU A 450 43.31 9.20 -15.01
N GLU A 451 43.78 9.73 -16.14
CA GLU A 451 44.79 9.07 -16.98
C GLU A 451 46.15 8.95 -16.26
N ASP A 452 46.57 9.97 -15.52
CA ASP A 452 47.82 9.96 -14.76
C ASP A 452 47.78 8.95 -13.59
N VAL A 453 46.64 8.82 -12.91
CA VAL A 453 46.43 7.83 -11.85
C VAL A 453 46.41 6.41 -12.41
N ILE A 454 45.70 6.18 -13.52
CA ILE A 454 45.64 4.88 -14.18
C ILE A 454 47.02 4.49 -14.73
N SER A 455 47.77 5.43 -15.31
CA SER A 455 49.12 5.20 -15.83
C SER A 455 50.12 4.92 -14.71
N GLY A 456 50.00 5.59 -13.56
CA GLY A 456 50.82 5.33 -12.37
C GLY A 456 50.56 3.96 -11.74
N GLU A 457 49.29 3.53 -11.66
CA GLU A 457 48.93 2.21 -11.13
C GLU A 457 49.34 1.07 -12.07
N ILE A 458 49.27 1.27 -13.39
CA ILE A 458 49.75 0.29 -14.38
C ILE A 458 51.28 0.17 -14.33
N SER A 459 52.01 1.28 -14.23
CA SER A 459 53.48 1.27 -14.12
C SER A 459 53.95 0.59 -12.83
N ASN A 460 53.24 0.78 -11.72
CA ASN A 460 53.50 0.09 -10.45
C ASN A 460 53.15 -1.40 -10.48
N LYS A 461 52.13 -1.83 -11.22
CA LYS A 461 51.83 -3.27 -11.37
C LYS A 461 52.85 -3.98 -12.25
N ILE A 462 53.34 -3.35 -13.32
CA ILE A 462 54.35 -3.93 -14.21
C ILE A 462 55.73 -4.05 -13.53
N SER A 463 56.11 -3.10 -12.67
CA SER A 463 57.38 -3.14 -11.92
C SER A 463 57.36 -4.15 -10.76
N VAL A 464 56.19 -4.49 -10.22
CA VAL A 464 56.04 -5.54 -9.19
C VAL A 464 56.06 -6.93 -9.84
N GLN A 465 55.45 -7.11 -11.01
CA GLN A 465 55.40 -8.41 -11.70
C GLN A 465 56.75 -8.84 -12.31
N THR A 466 57.56 -7.88 -12.77
CA THR A 466 58.92 -8.15 -13.30
C THR A 466 59.94 -8.54 -12.22
N ASN A 467 59.66 -8.27 -10.94
CA ASN A 467 60.52 -8.66 -9.82
C ASN A 467 60.14 -10.01 -9.19
N THR A 468 58.97 -10.56 -9.51
CA THR A 468 58.53 -11.87 -8.99
C THR A 468 58.91 -13.06 -9.87
N ASP A 469 59.33 -12.82 -11.13
CA ASP A 469 59.73 -13.89 -12.07
C ASP A 469 61.25 -14.19 -12.06
N ASN A 470 62.00 -13.61 -11.12
CA ASN A 470 63.45 -13.85 -10.95
C ASN A 470 63.79 -14.34 -9.51
N LYS A 471 63.04 -15.30 -8.98
CA LYS A 471 63.43 -16.09 -7.80
C LYS A 471 63.04 -17.56 -7.90
#